data_AF-A0A2S9IYE0-F1
#
_entry.id   AF-A0A2S9IYE0-F1
#
_cell.length_a   1.000
_cell.length_b   1.000
_cell.length_c   1.000
_cell.angle_alpha   90.00
_cell.angle_beta   90.00
_cell.angle_gamma   90.00
#
_symmetry.space_group_name_H-M   'P 1'
#
loop_
_entity.id
_entity.type
_entity.pdbx_description
1 polymer ?
#
loop_
_entity_poly.entity_id
_entity_poly.type
_entity_poly.pdbx_seq_one_letter_code
_entity_poly.pdbx_strand_id
1 'polypeptide(L)'
;MKKTDITYNIPTTTDEFVLVDSLHRGEEAGLVGIYRLYNKQILFFAQKYVKNYQIAEEIVADVFVKLWERRASFSSLYRIRAFLYIATKNKCLNQLRGTSLCESLDDVESYEELLSEDADAFTKIIRTELLKAIYDEVQKLPEKQREVFNKTFLEDKTAEDIAKEMNMAPHAVYANKSRALAALRHNLRLKDAFLLLAVLSSL
;
A
#
# COMPACT_ATOMS: atom_id res chain seq x y z
N MET A 1 5.58 32.13 7.64
CA MET A 1 4.64 31.15 8.22
C MET A 1 3.47 30.97 7.26
N LYS A 2 3.51 29.95 6.39
CA LYS A 2 2.35 29.49 5.62
C LYS A 2 2.23 27.99 5.89
N LYS A 3 1.12 27.60 6.51
CA LYS A 3 0.73 26.20 6.69
C LYS A 3 0.37 25.68 5.29
N THR A 4 1.10 24.68 4.82
CA THR A 4 0.72 23.93 3.63
C THR A 4 -0.28 22.87 4.09
N ASP A 5 -1.56 23.19 3.95
CA ASP A 5 -2.64 22.22 4.14
C ASP A 5 -2.53 21.16 3.05
N ILE A 6 -1.99 19.99 3.43
CA ILE A 6 -2.07 18.77 2.63
C ILE A 6 -3.48 18.19 2.79
N THR A 7 -4.44 18.79 2.08
CA THR A 7 -5.75 18.18 1.88
C THR A 7 -5.56 16.99 0.95
N TYR A 8 -5.65 15.78 1.49
CA TYR A 8 -5.84 14.58 0.68
C TYR A 8 -7.22 14.70 0.04
N ASN A 9 -7.26 15.22 -1.19
CA ASN A 9 -8.48 15.30 -1.98
C ASN A 9 -8.92 13.87 -2.29
N ILE A 10 -9.88 13.36 -1.52
CA ILE A 10 -10.57 12.12 -1.84
C ILE A 10 -11.32 12.41 -3.15
N PRO A 11 -11.08 11.67 -4.24
CA PRO A 11 -11.79 11.89 -5.49
C PRO A 11 -13.29 11.77 -5.20
N THR A 12 -14.05 12.76 -5.66
CA THR A 12 -15.51 12.74 -5.59
C THR A 12 -16.02 11.59 -6.46
N THR A 13 -17.22 11.03 -6.21
CA THR A 13 -17.78 9.94 -7.04
C THR A 13 -17.78 10.26 -8.55
N THR A 14 -17.90 11.54 -8.89
CA THR A 14 -17.76 12.07 -10.26
C THR A 14 -16.33 11.94 -10.81
N ASP A 15 -15.31 12.16 -9.98
CA ASP A 15 -13.90 12.03 -10.37
C ASP A 15 -13.50 10.56 -10.57
N GLU A 16 -14.04 9.64 -9.75
CA GLU A 16 -13.76 8.21 -9.88
C GLU A 16 -14.29 7.64 -11.21
N PHE A 17 -15.51 8.01 -11.59
CA PHE A 17 -16.10 7.59 -12.86
C PHE A 17 -15.29 8.10 -14.05
N VAL A 18 -14.91 9.39 -14.04
CA VAL A 18 -14.10 10.01 -15.10
C VAL A 18 -12.74 9.31 -15.25
N LEU A 19 -12.11 8.91 -14.15
CA LEU A 19 -10.82 8.20 -14.19
C LEU A 19 -10.93 6.81 -14.84
N VAL A 20 -11.95 6.03 -14.45
CA VAL A 20 -12.18 4.69 -15.00
C VAL A 20 -12.58 4.76 -16.48
N ASP A 21 -13.45 5.70 -16.82
CA ASP A 21 -13.91 5.94 -18.18
C ASP A 21 -12.78 6.40 -19.12
N SER A 22 -11.92 7.33 -18.67
CA SER A 22 -10.71 7.73 -19.41
C SER A 22 -9.73 6.55 -19.57
N LEU A 23 -9.58 5.72 -18.53
CA LEU A 23 -8.77 4.50 -18.61
C LEU A 23 -9.34 3.52 -19.67
N HIS A 24 -10.66 3.32 -19.71
CA HIS A 24 -11.32 2.44 -20.69
C HIS A 24 -11.13 2.93 -22.13
N ARG A 25 -11.17 4.25 -22.35
CA ARG A 25 -10.89 4.85 -23.65
C ARG A 25 -9.42 4.74 -24.09
N GLY A 26 -8.53 4.22 -23.23
CA GLY A 26 -7.11 4.16 -23.52
C GLY A 26 -6.44 5.53 -23.46
N GLU A 27 -7.01 6.47 -22.71
CA GLU A 27 -6.40 7.77 -22.47
C GLU A 27 -5.39 7.67 -21.32
N GLU A 28 -4.18 8.15 -21.57
CA GLU A 28 -3.09 8.15 -20.59
C GLU A 28 -3.49 8.90 -19.30
N ALA A 29 -4.35 9.92 -19.41
CA ALA A 29 -4.85 10.68 -18.28
C ALA A 29 -5.53 9.82 -17.20
N GLY A 30 -6.27 8.77 -17.60
CA GLY A 30 -6.90 7.83 -16.69
C GLY A 30 -5.86 7.02 -15.90
N LEU A 31 -4.88 6.46 -16.61
CA LEU A 31 -3.79 5.69 -15.98
C LEU A 31 -2.95 6.58 -15.05
N VAL A 32 -2.56 7.77 -15.49
CA VAL A 32 -1.78 8.73 -14.69
C VAL A 32 -2.53 9.15 -13.43
N GLY A 33 -3.85 9.38 -13.53
CA GLY A 33 -4.69 9.70 -12.38
C GLY A 33 -4.70 8.56 -11.36
N ILE A 34 -4.93 7.32 -11.81
CA ILE A 34 -4.92 6.13 -10.95
C ILE A 34 -3.53 5.89 -10.34
N TYR A 35 -2.47 6.05 -11.12
CA TYR A 35 -1.10 5.95 -10.65
C TYR A 35 -0.83 6.95 -9.53
N ARG A 36 -1.20 8.22 -9.70
CA ARG A 36 -1.04 9.25 -8.66
C ARG A 36 -1.81 8.93 -7.39
N LEU A 37 -3.00 8.34 -7.51
CA LEU A 37 -3.84 7.97 -6.37
C LEU A 37 -3.26 6.79 -5.57
N TYR A 38 -2.74 5.76 -6.24
CA TYR A 38 -2.42 4.50 -5.58
C TYR A 38 -0.93 4.18 -5.47
N ASN A 39 -0.07 4.73 -6.33
CA ASN A 39 1.35 4.34 -6.40
C ASN A 39 2.03 4.35 -5.02
N LYS A 40 1.90 5.43 -4.25
CA LYS A 40 2.56 5.51 -2.93
C LYS A 40 2.07 4.47 -1.93
N GLN A 41 0.77 4.18 -1.92
CA GLN A 41 0.17 3.18 -1.02
C GLN A 41 0.61 1.76 -1.42
N ILE A 42 0.58 1.47 -2.72
CA ILE A 42 0.96 0.15 -3.26
C ILE A 42 2.48 -0.08 -3.12
N LEU A 43 3.30 0.95 -3.33
CA LEU A 43 4.75 0.89 -3.13
C LEU A 43 5.10 0.66 -1.66
N PHE A 44 4.48 1.40 -0.74
CA PHE A 44 4.64 1.18 0.70
C PHE A 44 4.26 -0.26 1.09
N PHE A 45 3.18 -0.79 0.51
CA PHE A 45 2.75 -2.16 0.71
C PHE A 45 3.75 -3.17 0.15
N ALA A 46 4.24 -3.00 -1.07
CA ALA A 46 5.22 -3.88 -1.70
C ALA A 46 6.53 -3.94 -0.89
N GLN A 47 7.02 -2.78 -0.44
CA GLN A 47 8.23 -2.68 0.38
C GLN A 47 8.15 -3.50 1.66
N LYS A 48 6.98 -3.57 2.30
CA LYS A 48 6.77 -4.41 3.48
C LYS A 48 7.06 -5.90 3.21
N TYR A 49 6.79 -6.38 1.99
CA TYR A 49 7.05 -7.78 1.65
C TYR A 49 8.50 -8.01 1.24
N VAL A 50 8.99 -7.25 0.26
CA VAL A 50 10.28 -7.53 -0.37
C VAL A 50 11.47 -6.86 0.32
N LYS A 51 11.22 -5.93 1.26
CA LYS A 51 12.23 -5.22 2.07
C LYS A 51 13.34 -4.56 1.23
N ASN A 52 13.02 -4.23 -0.02
CA ASN A 52 13.93 -3.62 -0.97
C ASN A 52 13.14 -2.62 -1.83
N TYR A 53 13.55 -1.35 -1.78
CA TYR A 53 12.86 -0.27 -2.49
C TYR A 53 12.84 -0.49 -4.01
N GLN A 54 13.98 -0.87 -4.60
CA GLN A 54 14.13 -1.02 -6.04
C GLN A 54 13.25 -2.15 -6.59
N ILE A 55 13.29 -3.31 -5.92
CA ILE A 55 12.46 -4.46 -6.28
C ILE A 55 10.97 -4.12 -6.10
N ALA A 56 10.62 -3.38 -5.04
CA ALA A 56 9.24 -2.95 -4.83
C ALA A 56 8.77 -2.01 -5.95
N GLU A 57 9.61 -1.05 -6.37
CA GLU A 57 9.30 -0.13 -7.46
C GLU A 57 9.06 -0.86 -8.79
N GLU A 58 9.92 -1.83 -9.13
CA GLU A 58 9.77 -2.69 -10.31
C GLU A 58 8.46 -3.48 -10.27
N ILE A 59 8.14 -4.10 -9.13
CA ILE A 59 6.87 -4.83 -8.95
C ILE A 59 5.67 -3.91 -9.16
N VAL A 60 5.69 -2.71 -8.58
CA VAL A 60 4.59 -1.76 -8.72
C VAL A 60 4.44 -1.31 -10.16
N ALA A 61 5.54 -0.99 -10.85
CA ALA A 61 5.52 -0.63 -12.27
C ALA A 61 4.87 -1.74 -13.11
N ASP A 62 5.29 -3.00 -12.94
CA ASP A 62 4.70 -4.14 -13.64
C ASP A 62 3.19 -4.28 -13.39
N VAL A 63 2.75 -4.05 -12.16
CA VAL A 63 1.32 -4.14 -11.80
C VAL A 63 0.52 -3.06 -12.51
N PHE A 64 1.05 -1.84 -12.64
CA PHE A 64 0.40 -0.77 -13.39
C PHE A 64 0.42 -1.02 -14.91
N VAL A 65 1.45 -1.66 -15.45
CA VAL A 65 1.45 -2.12 -16.85
C VAL A 65 0.34 -3.14 -17.07
N LYS A 66 0.20 -4.14 -16.18
CA LYS A 66 -0.90 -5.13 -16.26
C LYS A 66 -2.28 -4.49 -16.12
N LEU A 67 -2.42 -3.45 -15.29
CA LEU A 67 -3.65 -2.66 -15.20
C LEU A 67 -3.99 -2.03 -16.56
N TRP A 68 -3.00 -1.44 -17.24
CA TRP A 68 -3.20 -0.80 -18.54
C TRP A 68 -3.57 -1.80 -19.64
N GLU A 69 -2.91 -2.95 -19.68
CA GLU A 69 -3.23 -4.04 -20.62
C GLU A 69 -4.66 -4.53 -20.45
N ARG A 70 -5.11 -4.67 -19.19
CA ARG A 70 -6.45 -5.16 -18.83
C ARG A 70 -7.47 -4.05 -18.59
N ARG A 71 -7.18 -2.83 -19.03
CA ARG A 71 -7.98 -1.64 -18.70
C ARG A 71 -9.49 -1.83 -18.90
N ALA A 72 -9.89 -2.49 -19.99
CA ALA A 72 -11.30 -2.68 -20.35
C ALA A 72 -12.10 -3.61 -19.39
N SER A 73 -11.43 -4.38 -18.54
CA SER A 73 -12.07 -5.35 -17.64
C SER A 73 -12.54 -4.74 -16.30
N PHE A 74 -12.23 -3.47 -16.02
CA PHE A 74 -12.44 -2.89 -14.69
C PHE A 74 -13.68 -1.98 -14.61
N SER A 75 -14.78 -2.48 -14.03
CA SER A 75 -16.01 -1.70 -13.92
C SER A 75 -16.00 -0.56 -12.89
N SER A 76 -14.99 -0.47 -12.02
CA SER A 76 -14.89 0.59 -11.00
C SER A 76 -13.49 0.79 -10.46
N LEU A 77 -13.23 1.98 -9.90
CA LEU A 77 -11.97 2.31 -9.21
C LEU A 77 -11.72 1.38 -8.01
N TYR A 78 -12.80 0.90 -7.41
CA TYR A 78 -12.76 -0.11 -6.36
C TYR A 78 -12.14 -1.43 -6.84
N ARG A 79 -12.56 -1.95 -8.01
CA ARG A 79 -11.99 -3.19 -8.58
C ARG A 79 -10.53 -3.00 -8.96
N ILE A 80 -10.18 -1.81 -9.47
CA ILE A 80 -8.79 -1.42 -9.76
C ILE A 80 -7.96 -1.44 -8.48
N ARG A 81 -8.43 -0.80 -7.40
CA ARG A 81 -7.74 -0.81 -6.10
C ARG A 81 -7.50 -2.24 -5.59
N ALA A 82 -8.54 -3.08 -5.61
CA ALA A 82 -8.44 -4.48 -5.17
C ALA A 82 -7.40 -5.25 -6.01
N PHE A 83 -7.47 -5.08 -7.33
CA PHE A 83 -6.50 -5.66 -8.26
C PHE A 83 -5.07 -5.23 -7.94
N LEU A 84 -4.81 -3.93 -7.75
CA LEU A 84 -3.48 -3.41 -7.47
C LEU A 84 -2.87 -4.07 -6.22
N TYR A 85 -3.63 -4.20 -5.13
CA TYR A 85 -3.14 -4.85 -3.91
C TYR A 85 -2.91 -6.36 -4.07
N ILE A 86 -3.84 -7.08 -4.71
CA ILE A 86 -3.75 -8.53 -4.90
C ILE A 86 -2.58 -8.87 -5.83
N ALA A 87 -2.50 -8.20 -6.98
CA ALA A 87 -1.44 -8.39 -7.96
C ALA A 87 -0.06 -8.08 -7.36
N THR A 88 0.06 -6.98 -6.62
CA THR A 88 1.30 -6.61 -5.92
C THR A 88 1.69 -7.66 -4.89
N LYS A 89 0.76 -8.09 -4.02
CA LYS A 89 1.04 -9.14 -3.03
C LYS A 89 1.55 -10.41 -3.69
N ASN A 90 0.87 -10.88 -4.74
CA ASN A 90 1.24 -12.10 -5.44
C ASN A 90 2.63 -11.98 -6.08
N LYS A 91 2.92 -10.87 -6.76
CA LYS A 91 4.26 -10.61 -7.31
C LYS A 91 5.34 -10.57 -6.23
N CYS A 92 5.08 -9.90 -5.09
CA CYS A 92 6.01 -9.91 -3.96
C CYS A 92 6.27 -11.32 -3.41
N LEU A 93 5.22 -12.13 -3.25
CA LEU A 93 5.35 -13.50 -2.76
C LEU A 93 6.12 -14.39 -3.76
N ASN A 94 5.88 -14.22 -5.06
CA ASN A 94 6.61 -14.95 -6.11
C ASN A 94 8.09 -14.57 -6.11
N GLN A 95 8.39 -13.27 -6.01
CA GLN A 95 9.76 -12.76 -5.91
C GLN A 95 10.49 -13.34 -4.69
N LEU A 96 9.84 -13.40 -3.53
CA LEU A 96 10.41 -13.95 -2.30
C LEU A 96 10.63 -15.47 -2.36
N ARG A 97 9.81 -16.20 -3.12
CA ARG A 97 9.96 -17.66 -3.30
C ARG A 97 11.12 -18.02 -4.23
N GLY A 98 11.79 -17.04 -4.83
CA GLY A 98 12.86 -17.26 -5.81
C GLY A 98 12.34 -17.92 -7.09
N THR A 99 11.02 -17.97 -7.28
CA THR A 99 10.39 -18.48 -8.48
C THR A 99 10.48 -17.35 -9.52
N SER A 100 11.61 -17.28 -10.23
CA SER A 100 11.81 -16.43 -11.41
C SER A 100 10.93 -16.84 -12.60
N LEU A 101 10.00 -17.77 -12.37
CA LEU A 101 9.13 -18.30 -13.40
C LEU A 101 7.87 -17.43 -13.43
N CYS A 102 7.69 -16.80 -14.58
CA CYS A 102 6.49 -16.14 -15.06
C CYS A 102 5.23 -17.05 -15.09
N GLU A 103 5.20 -18.14 -14.34
CA GLU A 103 4.07 -19.05 -14.16
C GLU A 103 3.38 -18.60 -12.86
N SER A 104 2.34 -17.79 -12.83
CA SER A 104 1.03 -17.96 -13.48
C SER A 104 0.25 -16.65 -13.45
N LEU A 105 0.93 -15.52 -13.64
CA LEU A 105 0.25 -14.21 -13.67
C LEU A 105 -0.44 -13.93 -15.01
N ASP A 106 -0.29 -14.84 -15.97
CA ASP A 106 -0.87 -14.76 -17.31
C ASP A 106 -2.19 -15.53 -17.44
N ASP A 107 -2.58 -16.33 -16.42
CA ASP A 107 -3.92 -16.89 -16.40
C ASP A 107 -4.92 -15.78 -16.07
N VAL A 108 -5.57 -15.32 -17.13
CA VAL A 108 -6.72 -14.42 -17.11
C VAL A 108 -7.80 -14.95 -16.15
N GLU A 109 -7.91 -16.29 -16.04
CA GLU A 109 -8.91 -17.02 -15.25
C GLU A 109 -8.72 -16.88 -13.73
N SER A 110 -7.48 -16.98 -13.23
CA SER A 110 -7.20 -16.93 -11.78
C SER A 110 -7.55 -15.59 -11.14
N TYR A 111 -7.42 -14.49 -11.89
CA TYR A 111 -7.68 -13.14 -11.36
C TYR A 111 -9.15 -12.73 -11.39
N GLU A 112 -9.89 -13.14 -12.42
CA GLU A 112 -11.35 -12.97 -12.44
C GLU A 112 -12.02 -13.85 -11.38
N GLU A 113 -11.54 -15.10 -11.19
CA GLU A 113 -11.97 -15.95 -10.06
C GLU A 113 -11.68 -15.32 -8.69
N LEU A 114 -10.47 -14.76 -8.50
CA LEU A 114 -10.10 -14.04 -7.28
C LEU A 114 -11.00 -12.84 -6.97
N LEU A 115 -11.61 -12.23 -8.00
CA LEU A 115 -12.55 -11.11 -7.91
C LEU A 115 -14.03 -11.55 -7.93
N SER A 116 -14.34 -12.79 -8.33
CA SER A 116 -15.71 -13.33 -8.42
C SER A 116 -16.10 -14.22 -7.24
N GLU A 117 -15.17 -14.65 -6.40
CA GLU A 117 -15.49 -15.27 -5.10
C GLU A 117 -16.00 -14.21 -4.10
N ASP A 118 -17.31 -13.94 -4.14
CA ASP A 118 -18.04 -12.99 -3.30
C ASP A 118 -17.83 -13.20 -1.77
N ALA A 119 -17.45 -14.41 -1.34
CA ALA A 119 -17.23 -14.73 0.07
C ALA A 119 -15.89 -14.21 0.64
N ASP A 120 -14.86 -14.00 -0.20
CA ASP A 120 -13.55 -13.47 0.21
C ASP A 120 -13.31 -12.03 -0.29
N ALA A 121 -14.16 -11.52 -1.17
CA ALA A 121 -14.19 -10.12 -1.56
C ALA A 121 -14.28 -9.22 -0.32
N PHE A 122 -15.14 -9.52 0.66
CA PHE A 122 -15.26 -8.74 1.90
C PHE A 122 -13.99 -8.72 2.76
N THR A 123 -13.29 -9.86 2.88
CA THR A 123 -12.02 -9.96 3.61
C THR A 123 -10.89 -9.24 2.88
N LYS A 124 -10.85 -9.35 1.54
CA LYS A 124 -9.93 -8.61 0.68
C LYS A 124 -10.18 -7.09 0.77
N ILE A 125 -11.45 -6.67 0.78
CA ILE A 125 -11.89 -5.28 0.98
C ILE A 125 -11.34 -4.72 2.29
N ILE A 126 -11.66 -5.38 3.40
CA ILE A 126 -11.26 -4.95 4.75
C ILE A 126 -9.74 -4.82 4.82
N ARG A 127 -8.99 -5.77 4.24
CA ARG A 127 -7.53 -5.71 4.21
C ARG A 127 -7.01 -4.53 3.38
N THR A 128 -7.56 -4.26 2.20
CA THR A 128 -7.12 -3.12 1.37
C THR A 128 -7.45 -1.76 1.99
N GLU A 129 -8.61 -1.64 2.65
CA GLU A 129 -9.01 -0.43 3.35
C GLU A 129 -8.16 -0.17 4.58
N LEU A 130 -7.83 -1.23 5.32
CA LEU A 130 -6.90 -1.14 6.44
C LEU A 130 -5.51 -0.68 6.00
N LEU A 131 -4.96 -1.25 4.92
CA LEU A 131 -3.63 -0.89 4.45
C LEU A 131 -3.55 0.57 4.03
N LYS A 132 -4.59 1.05 3.34
CA LYS A 132 -4.76 2.47 3.03
C LYS A 132 -4.84 3.30 4.31
N ALA A 133 -5.66 2.90 5.27
CA ALA A 133 -5.82 3.62 6.54
C ALA A 133 -4.50 3.69 7.34
N ILE A 134 -3.73 2.61 7.39
CA ILE A 134 -2.40 2.60 8.00
C ILE A 134 -1.49 3.60 7.30
N TYR A 135 -1.41 3.55 5.96
CA TYR A 135 -0.58 4.49 5.21
C TYR A 135 -0.99 5.94 5.49
N ASP A 136 -2.29 6.25 5.42
CA ASP A 136 -2.81 7.60 5.63
C ASP A 136 -2.53 8.11 7.05
N GLU A 137 -2.64 7.26 8.07
CA GLU A 137 -2.28 7.62 9.45
C GLU A 137 -0.77 7.78 9.66
N VAL A 138 0.05 6.92 9.04
CA VAL A 138 1.52 7.05 9.07
C VAL A 138 1.94 8.39 8.45
N GLN A 139 1.28 8.84 7.38
CA GLN A 139 1.59 10.14 6.76
C GLN A 139 1.25 11.34 7.66
N LYS A 140 0.29 11.21 8.59
CA LYS A 140 -0.07 12.25 9.57
C LYS A 140 0.89 12.34 10.75
N LEU A 141 1.76 11.35 10.96
CA LEU A 141 2.74 11.36 12.03
C LEU A 141 3.76 12.50 11.83
N PRO A 142 4.27 13.10 12.93
CA PRO A 142 5.43 13.98 12.87
C PRO A 142 6.60 13.29 12.16
N GLU A 143 7.37 14.06 11.39
CA GLU A 143 8.43 13.56 10.51
C GLU A 143 9.35 12.52 11.17
N LYS A 144 9.89 12.84 12.35
CA LYS A 144 10.77 11.93 13.11
C LYS A 144 10.08 10.64 13.56
N GLN A 145 8.78 10.70 13.88
CA GLN A 145 8.01 9.51 14.28
C GLN A 145 7.71 8.63 13.08
N ARG A 146 7.35 9.25 11.94
CA ARG A 146 7.12 8.57 10.66
C ARG A 146 8.39 7.87 10.17
N GLU A 147 9.53 8.55 10.24
CA GLU A 147 10.81 8.00 9.79
C GLU A 147 11.24 6.81 10.65
N VAL A 148 11.20 6.95 11.99
CA VAL A 148 11.49 5.84 12.91
C VAL A 148 10.54 4.67 12.67
N PHE A 149 9.24 4.94 12.46
CA PHE A 149 8.26 3.90 12.15
C PHE A 149 8.61 3.18 10.85
N ASN A 150 8.87 3.90 9.76
CA ASN A 150 9.20 3.33 8.46
C ASN A 150 10.48 2.48 8.52
N LYS A 151 11.55 2.96 9.17
CA LYS A 151 12.79 2.19 9.32
C LYS A 151 12.60 0.92 10.14
N THR A 152 11.79 1.00 11.19
CA THR A 152 11.47 -0.19 11.99
C THR A 152 10.60 -1.17 11.19
N PHE A 153 9.60 -0.67 10.47
CA PHE A 153 8.53 -1.47 9.91
C PHE A 153 8.80 -2.00 8.49
N LEU A 154 9.52 -1.22 7.67
CA LEU A 154 9.84 -1.57 6.29
C LEU A 154 11.24 -2.13 6.13
N GLU A 155 12.18 -1.71 7.00
CA GLU A 155 13.60 -2.07 6.91
C GLU A 155 14.04 -3.03 8.03
N ASP A 156 13.15 -3.41 8.96
CA ASP A 156 13.44 -4.23 10.16
C ASP A 156 14.63 -3.76 10.99
N LYS A 157 14.93 -2.46 10.97
CA LYS A 157 16.08 -1.92 11.70
C LYS A 157 15.84 -1.90 13.21
N THR A 158 16.89 -2.23 13.96
CA THR A 158 16.88 -2.13 15.42
C THR A 158 16.84 -0.68 15.88
N ALA A 159 16.43 -0.45 17.14
CA ALA A 159 16.43 0.89 17.69
C ALA A 159 17.84 1.49 17.74
N GLU A 160 18.86 0.64 17.91
CA GLU A 160 20.28 0.95 17.91
C GLU A 160 20.77 1.37 16.53
N ASP A 161 20.36 0.68 15.47
CA ASP A 161 20.72 1.03 14.09
C ASP A 161 20.08 2.35 13.67
N ILE A 162 18.78 2.53 14.00
CA ILE A 162 18.05 3.76 13.74
C ILE A 162 18.67 4.93 14.52
N ALA A 163 19.08 4.70 15.77
CA ALA A 163 19.75 5.71 16.59
C ALA A 163 21.04 6.21 15.94
N LYS A 164 21.86 5.30 15.41
CA LYS A 164 23.09 5.64 14.68
C LYS A 164 22.79 6.40 13.39
N GLU A 165 21.86 5.89 12.59
CA GLU A 165 21.53 6.46 11.28
C GLU A 165 20.89 7.85 11.37
N MET A 166 19.98 8.04 12.32
CA MET A 166 19.28 9.32 12.52
C MET A 166 20.01 10.26 13.48
N ASN A 167 21.20 9.88 13.97
CA ASN A 167 21.97 10.62 14.97
C ASN A 167 21.11 11.02 16.20
N MET A 168 20.44 10.01 16.77
CA MET A 168 19.55 10.14 17.92
C MET A 168 19.99 9.23 19.06
N ALA A 169 19.64 9.59 20.29
CA ALA A 169 19.84 8.67 21.41
C ALA A 169 18.84 7.50 21.32
N PRO A 170 19.23 6.26 21.68
CA PRO A 170 18.33 5.09 21.63
C PRO A 170 17.01 5.31 22.35
N HIS A 171 17.03 5.95 23.53
CA HIS A 171 15.81 6.28 24.27
C HIS A 171 14.84 7.18 23.48
N ALA A 172 15.37 8.09 22.64
CA ALA A 172 14.56 8.96 21.80
C ALA A 172 13.94 8.17 20.63
N VAL A 173 14.64 7.16 20.09
CA VAL A 173 14.07 6.24 19.09
C VAL A 173 12.92 5.44 19.69
N TYR A 174 13.09 4.85 20.88
CA TYR A 174 12.00 4.15 21.58
C TYR A 174 10.80 5.07 21.87
N ALA A 175 11.05 6.31 22.29
CA ALA A 175 9.99 7.29 22.54
C ALA A 175 9.21 7.63 21.25
N ASN A 176 9.90 7.82 20.12
CA ASN A 176 9.26 8.09 18.83
C ASN A 176 8.50 6.86 18.31
N LYS A 177 9.06 5.65 18.41
CA LYS A 177 8.38 4.39 18.08
C LYS A 177 7.09 4.23 18.89
N SER A 178 7.17 4.43 20.21
CA SER A 178 6.02 4.33 21.12
C SER A 178 4.91 5.34 20.76
N ARG A 179 5.27 6.60 20.49
CA ARG A 179 4.31 7.64 20.09
C ARG A 179 3.66 7.37 18.74
N ALA A 180 4.43 6.90 17.75
CA ALA A 180 3.90 6.50 16.45
C ALA A 180 2.86 5.39 16.61
N LEU A 181 3.18 4.35 17.38
CA LEU A 181 2.27 3.24 17.65
C LEU A 181 1.02 3.67 18.43
N ALA A 182 1.16 4.57 19.41
CA ALA A 182 0.02 5.09 20.16
C ALA A 182 -0.93 5.90 19.26
N ALA A 183 -0.39 6.75 18.37
CA ALA A 183 -1.18 7.51 17.42
C ALA A 183 -1.92 6.60 16.43
N LEU A 184 -1.24 5.59 15.87
CA LEU A 184 -1.85 4.60 14.99
C LEU A 184 -2.99 3.85 15.68
N ARG A 185 -2.78 3.37 16.92
CA ARG A 185 -3.83 2.68 17.70
C ARG A 185 -5.02 3.56 18.03
N HIS A 186 -4.78 4.83 18.35
CA HIS A 186 -5.86 5.77 18.71
C HIS A 186 -6.74 6.10 17.50
N ASN A 187 -6.13 6.29 16.33
CA ASN A 187 -6.83 6.75 15.13
C ASN A 187 -7.46 5.60 14.34
N LEU A 188 -6.85 4.41 14.35
CA LEU A 188 -7.39 3.18 13.77
C LEU A 188 -8.30 2.47 14.80
N ARG A 189 -9.51 3.00 15.01
CA ARG A 189 -10.46 2.49 16.04
C ARG A 189 -10.84 1.01 15.81
N LEU A 190 -10.65 0.19 16.85
CA LEU A 190 -11.22 -1.14 17.25
C LEU A 190 -11.66 -2.19 16.22
N LYS A 191 -12.17 -1.88 15.02
CA LYS A 191 -12.50 -2.88 13.98
C LYS A 191 -11.23 -3.53 13.38
N ASP A 192 -10.09 -2.85 13.51
CA ASP A 192 -8.80 -3.29 12.96
C ASP A 192 -7.83 -3.81 14.03
N ALA A 193 -8.27 -3.92 15.29
CA ALA A 193 -7.42 -4.29 16.43
C ALA A 193 -6.76 -5.66 16.26
N PHE A 194 -7.46 -6.62 15.65
CA PHE A 194 -6.94 -7.96 15.39
C PHE A 194 -5.82 -7.95 14.33
N LEU A 195 -5.90 -7.03 13.37
CA LEU A 195 -4.92 -6.90 12.29
C LEU A 195 -3.74 -6.01 12.71
N LEU A 196 -3.97 -5.00 13.57
CA LEU A 196 -2.90 -4.30 14.28
C LEU A 196 -2.04 -5.28 15.09
N LEU A 197 -2.65 -6.27 15.75
CA LEU A 197 -1.91 -7.32 16.45
C LEU A 197 -1.07 -8.20 15.49
N ALA A 198 -1.60 -8.54 14.31
CA ALA A 198 -0.83 -9.30 13.29
C ALA A 198 0.34 -8.48 12.70
N VAL A 199 0.17 -7.16 12.58
CA VAL A 199 1.22 -6.22 12.15
C VAL A 199 2.26 -5.99 13.26
N LEU A 200 1.84 -6.02 14.52
CA LEU A 200 2.71 -5.86 15.69
C LEU A 200 3.43 -7.16 16.09
N SER A 201 2.86 -8.34 15.78
CA SER A 201 3.53 -9.63 16.01
C SER A 201 4.67 -9.91 15.03
N SER A 202 4.81 -9.07 14.01
CA SER A 202 5.88 -9.09 13.01
C SER A 202 6.91 -7.97 13.22
N LEU A 203 6.86 -7.28 14.37
CA LEU A 203 7.60 -6.04 14.72
C LEU A 203 8.45 -6.19 15.99
#